data_AF-A0A812EU55-F1
#
_entry.id   AF-A0A812EU55-F1
#
_cell.length_a   1.000
_cell.length_b   1.000
_cell.length_c   1.000
_cell.angle_alpha   90.00
_cell.angle_beta   90.00
_cell.angle_gamma   90.00
#
_symmetry.space_group_name_H-M   'P 1'
#
loop_
_entity.id
_entity.type
_entity.pdbx_description
1 polymer ?
#
loop_
_entity_poly.entity_id
_entity_poly.type
_entity_poly.pdbx_seq_one_letter_code
_entity_poly.pdbx_strand_id
1 'polypeptide(L)'
;MFWKQVTFTPRLIVWDLKGSLHSLRKEGTLYDFRSDRTSGWDGDVTVTKKPRIEKNEFLKDLEKQEKLPSFSSLFIPLSLSSSAWLSRPSAHISYRKFPNAIYKPNLDYHTSAILAACLENSTLPYRLWNKSGHMKDITHSFHGLGRKVGALMAALPFPLGEDSSLVETFMQLDGEMPWTPVSPNISPETKPWMMSSVLRGISEELAMTSNIKPEFAQVLSHCSSVSDVLELFVTELFPGTLNAGCVVTAPCKVVTPYPHIFTPNINSGGLVSTMLRTPMQGVNSIPVMSCIQSTKESGKMVGELYEEAKKINIKRFHRFLSTGLEEDEFKETLNELANLSENYDD
;
A
#
# COMPACT_ATOMS: atom_id res chain seq x y z
N MET A 1 15.93 -21.78 20.45
CA MET A 1 14.64 -21.25 20.95
C MET A 1 14.14 -20.25 19.91
N PHE A 2 13.23 -20.67 19.02
CA PHE A 2 12.78 -19.88 17.88
C PHE A 2 11.72 -18.86 18.31
N TRP A 3 12.09 -17.58 18.35
CA TRP A 3 11.14 -16.49 18.53
C TRP A 3 10.30 -16.36 17.26
N LYS A 4 9.05 -16.85 17.29
CA LYS A 4 8.06 -16.57 16.24
C LYS A 4 7.83 -15.06 16.19
N GLN A 5 8.20 -14.40 15.08
CA GLN A 5 7.74 -13.03 14.82
C GLN A 5 6.21 -13.05 14.72
N VAL A 6 5.54 -12.53 15.76
CA VAL A 6 4.09 -12.41 15.81
C VAL A 6 3.69 -11.23 14.95
N THR A 7 3.19 -11.51 13.74
CA THR A 7 2.57 -10.50 12.88
C THR A 7 1.11 -10.35 13.27
N PHE A 8 0.75 -9.25 13.93
CA PHE A 8 -0.65 -8.87 14.10
C PHE A 8 -1.23 -8.57 12.71
N THR A 9 -2.22 -9.34 12.27
CA THR A 9 -2.92 -9.12 10.99
C THR A 9 -4.09 -8.17 11.26
N PRO A 10 -3.98 -6.85 11.06
CA PRO A 10 -5.13 -5.99 11.13
C PRO A 10 -6.07 -6.35 9.97
N ARG A 11 -7.26 -6.84 10.29
CA ARG A 11 -8.35 -7.07 9.30
C ARG A 11 -9.08 -5.78 8.94
N LEU A 12 -8.67 -4.66 9.51
CA LEU A 12 -9.25 -3.35 9.33
C LEU A 12 -8.10 -2.35 9.25
N ILE A 13 -7.88 -1.80 8.06
CA ILE A 13 -7.11 -0.59 7.88
C ILE A 13 -8.15 0.51 7.79
N VAL A 14 -8.29 1.28 8.87
CA VAL A 14 -9.13 2.47 8.81
C VAL A 14 -8.29 3.60 8.23
N TRP A 15 -8.65 3.98 7.02
CA TRP A 15 -8.19 5.22 6.41
C TRP A 15 -8.94 6.37 7.09
N ASP A 16 -8.29 7.06 8.03
CA ASP A 16 -8.87 8.27 8.62
C ASP A 16 -8.69 9.43 7.63
N LEU A 17 -9.78 9.79 6.95
CA LEU A 17 -9.95 11.18 6.54
C LEU A 17 -10.14 11.94 7.86
N LYS A 18 -9.09 12.64 8.32
CA LYS A 18 -9.05 13.32 9.62
C LYS A 18 -10.41 13.96 9.91
N GLY A 19 -11.16 13.37 10.84
CA GLY A 19 -12.56 13.73 11.11
C GLY A 19 -13.59 12.60 10.94
N SER A 20 -13.19 11.33 10.74
CA SER A 20 -14.17 10.22 10.69
C SER A 20 -14.27 9.43 11.99
N LEU A 21 -13.19 9.36 12.78
CA LEU A 21 -13.12 8.40 13.89
C LEU A 21 -13.27 8.97 15.30
N HIS A 22 -13.19 10.29 15.50
CA HIS A 22 -13.59 11.11 16.68
C HIS A 22 -13.37 10.59 18.14
N SER A 23 -12.82 9.40 18.36
CA SER A 23 -12.80 8.65 19.63
C SER A 23 -11.61 7.69 19.76
N LEU A 24 -10.78 7.57 18.72
CA LEU A 24 -9.56 6.76 18.75
C LEU A 24 -8.40 7.53 19.39
N ARG A 25 -7.58 6.80 20.16
CA ARG A 25 -6.46 7.38 20.92
C ARG A 25 -5.38 7.92 19.99
N LYS A 26 -4.72 8.99 20.44
CA LYS A 26 -3.65 9.71 19.73
C LYS A 26 -2.40 8.85 19.43
N GLU A 27 -2.25 7.71 20.11
CA GLU A 27 -1.18 6.74 19.92
C GLU A 27 -1.76 5.32 19.82
N GLY A 28 -1.28 4.54 18.85
CA GLY A 28 -1.73 3.17 18.53
C GLY A 28 -1.06 2.10 19.39
N THR A 29 -0.95 2.30 20.70
CA THR A 29 -0.40 1.29 21.62
C THR A 29 -1.50 0.30 22.02
N LEU A 30 -1.28 -0.99 21.74
CA LEU A 30 -2.26 -2.06 22.01
C LEU A 30 -2.41 -2.39 23.51
N TYR A 31 -1.43 -2.01 24.33
CA TYR A 31 -1.42 -2.26 25.77
C TYR A 31 -1.06 -1.01 26.55
N ASP A 32 -2.01 -0.52 27.34
CA ASP A 32 -1.74 0.41 28.44
C ASP A 32 -1.59 -0.40 29.72
N PHE A 33 -0.39 -0.37 30.32
CA PHE A 33 -0.24 -0.80 31.69
C PHE A 33 -0.55 0.36 32.62
N ARG A 34 -1.69 0.28 33.33
CA ARG A 34 -1.88 0.79 34.70
C ARG A 34 -3.16 0.21 35.31
N SER A 35 -3.00 -0.38 36.50
CA SER A 35 -4.02 -0.81 37.47
C SER A 35 -4.96 0.36 37.84
N ASP A 36 -6.23 0.20 38.22
CA ASP A 36 -6.83 -0.72 39.20
C ASP A 36 -8.36 -0.88 38.96
N ARG A 37 -8.93 -1.94 39.56
CA ARG A 37 -10.36 -2.34 39.52
C ARG A 37 -11.25 -1.34 40.30
N THR A 38 -12.53 -1.07 40.00
CA THR A 38 -13.75 -1.91 40.13
C THR A 38 -14.98 -1.04 39.78
N SER A 39 -16.05 -1.58 39.18
CA SER A 39 -17.45 -1.71 39.69
C SER A 39 -18.31 -2.12 38.47
N GLY A 40 -19.24 -3.08 38.44
CA GLY A 40 -20.16 -3.56 39.47
C GLY A 40 -21.50 -2.84 39.34
N TRP A 41 -22.27 -3.02 38.24
CA TRP A 41 -23.59 -2.39 38.09
C TRP A 41 -24.66 -3.43 37.74
N ASP A 42 -25.66 -3.51 38.63
CA ASP A 42 -27.01 -4.03 38.41
C ASP A 42 -27.95 -2.86 38.79
N GLY A 43 -28.82 -2.41 37.87
CA GLY A 43 -29.70 -1.27 38.12
C GLY A 43 -30.29 -0.56 36.89
N ASP A 44 -31.49 0.00 37.09
CA ASP A 44 -32.51 0.40 36.12
C ASP A 44 -32.13 1.56 35.17
N VAL A 45 -32.58 1.47 33.90
CA VAL A 45 -32.14 2.34 32.80
C VAL A 45 -33.07 3.54 32.65
N THR A 46 -32.52 4.75 32.81
CA THR A 46 -33.17 6.02 32.43
C THR A 46 -32.41 6.69 31.28
N VAL A 47 -33.15 7.10 30.25
CA VAL A 47 -32.57 7.74 29.04
C VAL A 47 -32.60 9.25 29.19
N THR A 48 -31.43 9.86 29.33
CA THR A 48 -31.26 11.33 29.36
C THR A 48 -30.65 11.81 28.05
N LYS A 49 -31.36 12.69 27.33
CA LYS A 49 -30.86 13.29 26.08
C LYS A 49 -29.90 14.43 26.41
N LYS A 50 -28.60 14.22 26.20
CA LYS A 50 -27.56 15.24 26.43
C LYS A 50 -27.69 16.42 25.44
N PRO A 51 -27.45 17.66 25.88
CA PRO A 51 -27.29 18.79 24.95
C PRO A 51 -26.02 18.60 24.09
N ARG A 52 -26.02 19.18 22.88
CA ARG A 52 -24.88 19.12 21.95
C ARG A 52 -23.65 19.71 22.64
N ILE A 53 -22.54 18.96 22.60
CA ILE A 53 -21.25 19.39 23.14
C ILE A 53 -20.80 20.62 22.35
N GLU A 54 -20.58 21.74 23.04
CA GLU A 54 -19.96 22.90 22.42
C GLU A 54 -18.50 22.60 22.06
N LYS A 55 -18.15 22.93 20.82
CA LYS A 55 -16.82 22.72 20.27
C LYS A 55 -15.81 23.62 21.00
N ASN A 56 -14.70 23.04 21.45
CA ASN A 56 -13.61 23.79 22.07
C ASN A 56 -12.87 24.68 21.04
N GLU A 57 -12.02 25.58 21.50
CA GLU A 57 -11.30 26.52 20.62
C GLU A 57 -10.43 25.83 19.57
N PHE A 58 -9.85 24.68 19.92
CA PHE A 58 -9.10 23.85 18.98
C PHE A 58 -9.96 23.35 17.81
N LEU A 59 -11.20 22.92 18.08
CA LEU A 59 -12.16 22.49 17.06
C LEU A 59 -12.63 23.68 16.21
N LYS A 60 -12.77 24.87 16.80
CA LYS A 60 -13.11 26.10 16.08
C LYS A 60 -11.97 26.59 15.18
N ASP A 61 -10.71 26.39 15.58
CA ASP A 61 -9.55 26.71 14.74
C ASP A 61 -9.31 25.67 13.64
N LEU A 62 -9.68 24.42 13.87
CA LEU A 62 -9.64 23.36 12.85
C LEU A 62 -10.65 23.61 11.72
N GLU A 63 -11.83 24.13 12.06
CA GLU A 63 -12.86 24.56 11.09
C GLU A 63 -12.44 25.79 10.28
N LYS A 64 -11.53 26.62 10.80
CA LYS A 64 -10.97 27.76 10.04
C LYS A 64 -9.88 27.34 9.04
N GLN A 65 -9.46 26.07 9.01
CA GLN A 65 -8.33 25.57 8.21
C GLN A 65 -8.76 24.58 7.12
N GLU A 66 -10.01 24.61 6.69
CA GLU A 66 -10.54 23.72 5.64
C GLU A 66 -9.81 23.91 4.31
N LYS A 67 -9.15 22.83 3.83
CA LYS A 67 -8.76 22.53 2.43
C LYS A 67 -8.25 21.09 2.34
N LEU A 68 -8.79 20.28 1.43
CA LEU A 68 -8.54 18.83 1.32
C LEU A 68 -7.04 18.39 1.23
N PRO A 69 -6.14 19.09 0.52
CA PRO A 69 -4.71 18.77 0.51
C PRO A 69 -4.01 19.01 1.86
N SER A 70 -4.66 19.70 2.80
CA SER A 70 -4.11 20.05 4.11
C SER A 70 -4.33 18.96 5.17
N PHE A 71 -5.14 17.94 4.88
CA PHE A 71 -5.53 16.93 5.88
C PHE A 71 -4.82 15.58 5.77
N SER A 72 -4.07 15.33 4.70
CA SER A 72 -3.30 14.10 4.53
C SER A 72 -1.80 14.38 4.39
N SER A 73 -0.98 13.63 5.11
CA SER A 73 0.48 13.65 4.98
C SER A 73 1.00 12.77 3.82
N LEU A 74 0.21 11.80 3.38
CA LEU A 74 0.47 10.95 2.22
C LEU A 74 -0.83 10.25 1.78
N PHE A 75 -1.15 10.32 0.49
CA PHE A 75 -2.31 9.69 -0.13
C PHE A 75 -1.85 8.69 -1.19
N ILE A 76 -2.43 7.49 -1.19
CA ILE A 76 -2.06 6.40 -2.11
C ILE A 76 -3.37 5.80 -2.63
N PRO A 77 -3.86 6.24 -3.79
CA PRO A 77 -5.07 5.69 -4.37
C PRO A 77 -4.84 4.24 -4.81
N LEU A 78 -5.78 3.36 -4.49
CA LEU A 78 -5.68 1.94 -4.79
C LEU A 78 -6.75 1.53 -5.81
N SER A 79 -6.32 0.87 -6.88
CA SER A 79 -7.20 0.32 -7.90
C SER A 79 -6.49 -0.78 -8.68
N LEU A 80 -7.24 -1.83 -9.04
CA LEU A 80 -6.80 -2.81 -10.03
C LEU A 80 -7.20 -2.44 -11.45
N SER A 81 -7.93 -1.33 -11.63
CA SER A 81 -8.14 -0.72 -12.95
C SER A 81 -6.89 0.08 -13.33
N SER A 82 -6.54 0.08 -14.62
CA SER A 82 -5.44 0.90 -15.12
C SER A 82 -5.73 2.39 -15.06
N SER A 83 -6.99 2.79 -15.01
CA SER A 83 -7.44 4.18 -14.87
C SER A 83 -8.43 4.32 -13.72
N ALA A 84 -8.37 5.43 -12.99
CA ALA A 84 -9.31 5.73 -11.90
C ALA A 84 -10.42 6.69 -12.31
N TRP A 85 -10.12 7.62 -13.21
CA TRP A 85 -11.00 8.75 -13.50
C TRP A 85 -11.85 8.43 -14.73
N LEU A 86 -13.13 8.76 -14.68
CA LEU A 86 -14.17 8.40 -15.65
C LEU A 86 -13.84 8.89 -17.07
N SER A 87 -12.99 8.19 -17.79
CA SER A 87 -12.68 8.47 -19.18
C SER A 87 -13.60 7.68 -20.10
N ARG A 88 -14.71 8.35 -20.46
CA ARG A 88 -15.64 8.06 -21.57
C ARG A 88 -16.46 6.76 -21.44
N PRO A 89 -17.77 6.80 -21.73
CA PRO A 89 -18.63 5.61 -21.85
C PRO A 89 -18.16 4.55 -22.89
N SER A 90 -17.10 4.83 -23.65
CA SER A 90 -16.60 4.03 -24.76
C SER A 90 -15.17 3.48 -24.57
N ALA A 91 -14.48 3.78 -23.46
CA ALA A 91 -13.16 3.19 -23.20
C ALA A 91 -13.34 1.87 -22.46
N HIS A 92 -12.83 0.77 -23.02
CA HIS A 92 -12.78 -0.52 -22.31
C HIS A 92 -11.93 -0.35 -21.04
N ILE A 93 -12.54 -0.59 -19.87
CA ILE A 93 -11.80 -0.64 -18.60
C ILE A 93 -10.80 -1.79 -18.70
N SER A 94 -9.52 -1.45 -18.63
CA SER A 94 -8.43 -2.42 -18.58
C SER A 94 -8.05 -2.68 -17.13
N TYR A 95 -7.95 -3.95 -16.78
CA TYR A 95 -7.58 -4.37 -15.44
C TYR A 95 -6.15 -4.89 -15.42
N ARG A 96 -5.44 -4.61 -14.32
CA ARG A 96 -4.08 -5.04 -14.06
C ARG A 96 -4.01 -6.55 -14.03
N LYS A 97 -3.04 -7.14 -14.71
CA LYS A 97 -2.79 -8.58 -14.70
C LYS A 97 -1.62 -8.87 -13.80
N PHE A 98 -1.76 -9.88 -12.95
CA PHE A 98 -0.68 -10.41 -12.14
C PHE A 98 -0.14 -11.68 -12.81
N PRO A 99 1.18 -11.87 -12.91
CA PRO A 99 1.76 -13.04 -13.58
C PRO A 99 1.28 -14.38 -13.00
N ASN A 100 1.14 -14.47 -11.68
CA ASN A 100 0.87 -15.71 -10.96
C ASN A 100 -0.49 -15.71 -10.22
N ALA A 101 -1.41 -14.82 -10.62
CA ALA A 101 -2.76 -14.76 -10.05
C ALA A 101 -3.83 -14.48 -11.13
N ILE A 102 -4.81 -15.39 -11.19
CA ILE A 102 -5.98 -15.33 -12.07
C ILE A 102 -7.19 -14.91 -11.22
N TYR A 103 -7.55 -13.64 -11.32
CA TYR A 103 -8.68 -13.08 -10.57
C TYR A 103 -9.79 -12.58 -11.50
N LYS A 104 -10.99 -12.38 -10.94
CA LYS A 104 -12.15 -11.83 -11.65
C LYS A 104 -12.30 -10.35 -11.26
N PRO A 105 -12.07 -9.38 -12.16
CA PRO A 105 -12.11 -7.97 -11.79
C PRO A 105 -13.49 -7.45 -11.35
N ASN A 106 -14.56 -8.08 -11.84
CA ASN A 106 -15.95 -7.74 -11.47
C ASN A 106 -16.38 -8.33 -10.13
N LEU A 107 -15.51 -9.07 -9.44
CA LEU A 107 -15.83 -9.72 -8.18
C LEU A 107 -15.06 -9.03 -7.05
N ASP A 108 -15.77 -8.21 -6.27
CA ASP A 108 -15.19 -7.41 -5.18
C ASP A 108 -14.39 -8.24 -4.18
N TYR A 109 -14.81 -9.49 -3.95
CA TYR A 109 -14.10 -10.44 -3.11
C TYR A 109 -12.66 -10.71 -3.61
N HIS A 110 -12.46 -10.82 -4.92
CA HIS A 110 -11.13 -11.02 -5.49
C HIS A 110 -10.30 -9.74 -5.46
N THR A 111 -10.88 -8.62 -5.90
CA THR A 111 -10.16 -7.35 -5.99
C THR A 111 -9.76 -6.84 -4.62
N SER A 112 -10.66 -6.91 -3.64
CA SER A 112 -10.38 -6.51 -2.25
C SER A 112 -9.33 -7.41 -1.61
N ALA A 113 -9.32 -8.71 -1.90
CA ALA A 113 -8.30 -9.63 -1.36
C ALA A 113 -6.89 -9.31 -1.87
N ILE A 114 -6.74 -8.98 -3.16
CA ILE A 114 -5.45 -8.55 -3.72
C ILE A 114 -5.02 -7.22 -3.09
N LEU A 115 -5.89 -6.21 -3.11
CA LEU A 115 -5.58 -4.89 -2.54
C LEU A 115 -5.24 -4.99 -1.05
N ALA A 116 -5.99 -5.79 -0.28
CA ALA A 116 -5.73 -6.03 1.12
C ALA A 116 -4.37 -6.69 1.37
N ALA A 117 -3.97 -7.67 0.56
CA ALA A 117 -2.64 -8.29 0.69
C ALA A 117 -1.50 -7.32 0.32
N CYS A 118 -1.69 -6.51 -0.72
CA CYS A 118 -0.72 -5.47 -1.10
C CYS A 118 -0.55 -4.43 0.01
N LEU A 119 -1.66 -3.97 0.58
CA LEU A 119 -1.68 -2.97 1.64
C LEU A 119 -1.18 -3.53 2.98
N GLU A 120 -1.52 -4.77 3.30
CA GLU A 120 -0.98 -5.47 4.47
C GLU A 120 0.53 -5.57 4.38
N ASN A 121 1.08 -5.93 3.21
CA ASN A 121 2.52 -5.99 3.02
C ASN A 121 3.18 -4.60 3.09
N SER A 122 2.64 -3.60 2.40
CA SER A 122 3.26 -2.26 2.37
C SER A 122 3.25 -1.54 3.70
N THR A 123 2.26 -1.83 4.56
CA THR A 123 2.16 -1.27 5.92
C THR A 123 2.87 -2.11 6.98
N LEU A 124 3.46 -3.24 6.62
CA LEU A 124 4.15 -4.14 7.54
C LEU A 124 5.27 -3.45 8.35
N PRO A 125 6.11 -2.56 7.77
CA PRO A 125 7.17 -1.88 8.52
C PRO A 125 6.65 -1.16 9.78
N TYR A 126 5.43 -0.64 9.75
CA TYR A 126 4.84 0.10 10.88
C TYR A 126 4.26 -0.81 11.98
N ARG A 127 4.20 -2.12 11.72
CA ARG A 127 3.54 -3.12 12.59
C ARG A 127 4.52 -4.12 13.18
N LEU A 128 5.81 -4.03 12.84
CA LEU A 128 6.86 -4.87 13.39
C LEU A 128 7.33 -4.32 14.74
N TRP A 129 7.57 -5.19 15.72
CA TRP A 129 8.00 -4.77 17.05
C TRP A 129 9.48 -4.33 17.11
N ASN A 130 10.34 -4.90 16.27
CA ASN A 130 11.81 -4.73 16.32
C ASN A 130 12.40 -3.98 15.13
N LYS A 131 11.61 -3.72 14.09
CA LYS A 131 12.01 -3.03 12.86
C LYS A 131 10.93 -2.00 12.48
N SER A 132 10.49 -1.21 13.46
CA SER A 132 9.42 -0.23 13.27
C SER A 132 9.97 1.06 12.67
N GLY A 133 9.81 1.26 11.37
CA GLY A 133 9.77 2.63 10.84
C GLY A 133 8.50 3.31 11.37
N HIS A 134 8.54 4.59 11.73
CA HIS A 134 7.29 5.28 12.05
C HIS A 134 6.64 5.76 10.75
N MET A 135 5.29 5.71 10.69
CA MET A 135 4.55 6.23 9.54
C MET A 135 4.92 7.68 9.23
N LYS A 136 5.17 8.51 10.27
CA LYS A 136 5.62 9.89 10.11
C LYS A 136 6.89 10.02 9.27
N ASP A 137 7.84 9.07 9.43
CA ASP A 137 9.14 9.14 8.78
C ASP A 137 8.99 8.91 7.29
N ILE A 138 8.20 7.90 6.90
CA ILE A 138 7.85 7.66 5.50
C ILE A 138 7.07 8.83 4.92
N THR A 139 6.03 9.33 5.61
CA THR A 139 5.25 10.46 5.07
C THR A 139 6.08 11.72 4.93
N HIS A 140 7.09 11.93 5.80
CA HIS A 140 8.02 13.04 5.69
C HIS A 140 8.98 12.87 4.51
N SER A 141 9.55 11.67 4.31
CA SER A 141 10.41 11.37 3.17
C SER A 141 9.70 11.54 1.82
N PHE A 142 8.40 11.23 1.76
CA PHE A 142 7.59 11.41 0.55
C PHE A 142 7.15 12.87 0.33
N HIS A 143 7.32 13.73 1.33
CA HIS A 143 6.83 15.11 1.32
C HIS A 143 7.72 16.14 0.59
N GLY A 144 8.84 15.68 0.00
CA GLY A 144 9.78 16.57 -0.69
C GLY A 144 9.08 17.41 -1.76
N LEU A 145 9.36 18.72 -1.79
CA LEU A 145 8.75 19.69 -2.72
C LEU A 145 7.21 19.79 -2.62
N GLY A 146 6.61 19.44 -1.48
CA GLY A 146 5.15 19.51 -1.31
C GLY A 146 4.39 18.35 -1.95
N ARG A 147 5.10 17.28 -2.35
CA ARG A 147 4.52 16.03 -2.84
C ARG A 147 3.73 15.33 -1.72
N LYS A 148 2.55 14.80 -2.04
CA LYS A 148 1.65 14.15 -1.06
C LYS A 148 0.96 12.91 -1.58
N VAL A 149 1.17 12.57 -2.83
CA VAL A 149 0.59 11.43 -3.53
C VAL A 149 1.68 10.43 -3.88
N GLY A 150 1.43 9.17 -3.54
CA GLY A 150 2.29 8.05 -3.92
C GLY A 150 1.51 7.01 -4.69
N ALA A 151 2.25 6.07 -5.26
CA ALA A 151 1.73 4.89 -5.95
C ALA A 151 2.10 3.63 -5.16
N LEU A 152 1.22 2.64 -5.14
CA LEU A 152 1.52 1.30 -4.63
C LEU A 152 1.69 0.33 -5.80
N MET A 153 2.79 -0.42 -5.74
CA MET A 153 3.16 -1.51 -6.64
C MET A 153 3.23 -2.81 -5.84
N ALA A 154 2.90 -3.95 -6.44
CA ALA A 154 3.04 -5.25 -5.78
C ALA A 154 3.27 -6.43 -6.73
N ALA A 155 4.14 -7.36 -6.33
CA ALA A 155 4.30 -8.69 -6.88
C ALA A 155 3.61 -9.69 -5.95
N LEU A 156 2.52 -10.29 -6.42
CA LEU A 156 1.66 -11.17 -5.62
C LEU A 156 1.24 -12.40 -6.43
N PRO A 157 1.77 -13.60 -6.09
CA PRO A 157 2.97 -13.83 -5.30
C PRO A 157 4.23 -13.24 -5.96
N PHE A 158 5.26 -12.97 -5.15
CA PHE A 158 6.61 -12.72 -5.66
C PHE A 158 7.13 -14.01 -6.35
N PRO A 159 7.74 -13.92 -7.55
CA PRO A 159 8.01 -15.08 -8.40
C PRO A 159 9.25 -15.89 -7.98
N LEU A 160 9.35 -16.25 -6.69
CA LEU A 160 10.44 -17.09 -6.18
C LEU A 160 10.20 -18.56 -6.59
N GLY A 161 11.19 -19.17 -7.24
CA GLY A 161 11.18 -20.58 -7.61
C GLY A 161 11.34 -21.54 -6.42
N GLU A 162 10.76 -22.73 -6.51
CA GLU A 162 10.89 -23.78 -5.48
C GLU A 162 12.34 -24.24 -5.26
N ASP A 163 13.10 -24.33 -6.35
CA ASP A 163 14.52 -24.73 -6.37
C ASP A 163 15.47 -23.55 -6.66
N SER A 164 15.01 -22.31 -6.46
CA SER A 164 15.79 -21.11 -6.81
C SER A 164 16.00 -20.20 -5.61
N SER A 165 17.17 -19.54 -5.60
CA SER A 165 17.49 -18.48 -4.65
C SER A 165 16.89 -17.13 -5.07
N LEU A 166 16.88 -16.18 -4.15
CA LEU A 166 16.48 -14.81 -4.41
C LEU A 166 17.39 -14.12 -5.44
N VAL A 167 18.70 -14.35 -5.35
CA VAL A 167 19.68 -13.83 -6.32
C VAL A 167 19.36 -14.31 -7.73
N GLU A 168 19.14 -15.61 -7.91
CA GLU A 168 18.78 -16.17 -9.22
C GLU A 168 17.45 -15.62 -9.73
N THR A 169 16.46 -15.45 -8.84
CA THR A 169 15.18 -14.85 -9.19
C THR A 169 15.38 -13.43 -9.72
N PHE A 170 16.18 -12.59 -9.04
CA PHE A 170 16.47 -11.24 -9.52
C PHE A 170 17.29 -11.21 -10.81
N MET A 171 18.24 -12.13 -10.99
CA MET A 171 18.98 -12.27 -12.25
C MET A 171 18.06 -12.66 -13.41
N GLN A 172 17.06 -13.51 -13.17
CA GLN A 172 16.09 -13.93 -14.19
C GLN A 172 15.14 -12.81 -14.61
N LEU A 173 14.95 -11.79 -13.77
CA LEU A 173 14.15 -10.61 -14.12
C LEU A 173 14.88 -9.67 -15.09
N ASP A 174 16.18 -9.86 -15.33
CA ASP A 174 16.97 -9.17 -16.35
C ASP A 174 16.80 -7.64 -16.37
N GLY A 175 16.85 -7.02 -15.18
CA GLY A 175 16.72 -5.57 -15.05
C GLY A 175 15.27 -5.05 -14.95
N GLU A 176 14.27 -5.92 -15.00
CA GLU A 176 12.88 -5.56 -14.78
C GLU A 176 12.46 -5.75 -13.32
N MET A 177 11.46 -4.99 -12.89
CA MET A 177 10.86 -5.20 -11.58
C MET A 177 9.63 -6.12 -11.67
N PRO A 178 9.43 -7.02 -10.68
CA PRO A 178 8.38 -8.06 -10.76
C PRO A 178 6.98 -7.55 -10.38
N TRP A 179 6.85 -6.27 -10.04
CA TRP A 179 5.62 -5.74 -9.45
C TRP A 179 4.67 -5.12 -10.46
N THR A 180 3.38 -5.32 -10.19
CA THR A 180 2.25 -4.74 -10.93
C THR A 180 1.72 -3.51 -10.18
N PRO A 181 1.42 -2.39 -10.85
CA PRO A 181 0.78 -1.25 -10.21
C PRO A 181 -0.59 -1.60 -9.67
N VAL A 182 -0.83 -1.30 -8.40
CA VAL A 182 -2.15 -1.33 -7.76
C VAL A 182 -2.65 0.07 -7.43
N SER A 183 -2.04 1.07 -8.05
CA SER A 183 -2.53 2.44 -8.16
C SER A 183 -2.92 2.73 -9.62
N PRO A 184 -3.99 3.51 -9.82
CA PRO A 184 -4.47 3.88 -11.16
C PRO A 184 -3.47 4.79 -11.86
N ASN A 185 -3.44 4.78 -13.20
CA ASN A 185 -2.65 5.71 -14.02
C ASN A 185 -1.12 5.63 -13.83
N ILE A 186 -0.63 4.58 -13.19
CA ILE A 186 0.80 4.29 -13.01
C ILE A 186 1.26 3.23 -14.01
N SER A 187 2.43 3.43 -14.63
CA SER A 187 3.12 2.44 -15.45
C SER A 187 3.92 1.47 -14.58
N PRO A 188 4.17 0.22 -15.01
CA PRO A 188 5.09 -0.69 -14.30
C PRO A 188 6.53 -0.16 -14.26
N GLU A 189 6.95 0.51 -15.33
CA GLU A 189 8.23 1.19 -15.44
C GLU A 189 8.10 2.61 -14.88
N THR A 190 8.81 2.86 -13.78
CA THR A 190 8.82 4.16 -13.10
C THR A 190 10.23 4.52 -12.66
N LYS A 191 10.50 5.80 -12.48
CA LYS A 191 11.74 6.29 -11.84
C LYS A 191 11.38 7.02 -10.55
N PRO A 192 11.32 6.32 -9.41
CA PRO A 192 10.96 6.94 -8.14
C PRO A 192 12.06 7.91 -7.66
N TRP A 193 11.67 9.01 -7.00
CA TRP A 193 12.61 9.79 -6.19
C TRP A 193 12.80 9.16 -4.79
N MET A 194 11.73 8.56 -4.29
CA MET A 194 11.66 7.90 -3.00
C MET A 194 10.80 6.64 -3.13
N MET A 195 11.21 5.58 -2.46
CA MET A 195 10.45 4.35 -2.38
C MET A 195 10.51 3.70 -0.99
N SER A 196 9.53 2.84 -0.69
CA SER A 196 9.57 1.96 0.48
C SER A 196 9.20 0.57 0.01
N SER A 197 10.21 -0.26 -0.23
CA SER A 197 10.02 -1.65 -0.67
C SER A 197 9.91 -2.61 0.50
N VAL A 198 8.93 -3.48 0.48
CA VAL A 198 8.73 -4.51 1.51
C VAL A 198 8.73 -5.86 0.84
N LEU A 199 9.70 -6.70 1.18
CA LEU A 199 9.79 -8.08 0.73
C LEU A 199 9.54 -9.01 1.90
N ARG A 200 8.65 -9.98 1.74
CA ARG A 200 8.38 -10.97 2.79
C ARG A 200 8.24 -12.39 2.29
N GLY A 201 8.41 -13.33 3.21
CA GLY A 201 8.16 -14.76 2.99
C GLY A 201 9.31 -15.53 2.37
N ILE A 202 10.53 -15.00 2.49
CA ILE A 202 11.75 -15.64 1.99
C ILE A 202 12.64 -15.97 3.19
N SER A 203 13.10 -17.22 3.27
CA SER A 203 14.05 -17.67 4.28
C SER A 203 15.46 -17.15 3.96
N GLU A 204 16.28 -16.89 4.98
CA GLU A 204 17.68 -16.50 4.79
C GLU A 204 18.48 -17.57 4.04
N GLU A 205 18.08 -18.84 4.15
CA GLU A 205 18.68 -19.96 3.41
C GLU A 205 18.49 -19.85 1.89
N LEU A 206 17.43 -19.16 1.45
CA LEU A 206 17.12 -18.94 0.05
C LEU A 206 17.67 -17.60 -0.47
N ALA A 207 18.42 -16.84 0.35
CA ALA A 207 18.98 -15.56 -0.08
C ALA A 207 20.00 -15.74 -1.21
N MET A 208 20.92 -16.68 -1.04
CA MET A 208 22.11 -16.85 -1.89
C MET A 208 22.07 -18.17 -2.65
N THR A 209 22.69 -18.21 -3.83
CA THR A 209 22.95 -19.45 -4.59
C THR A 209 24.36 -19.96 -4.31
N SER A 210 24.55 -21.27 -4.35
CA SER A 210 25.88 -21.89 -4.36
C SER A 210 26.59 -21.77 -5.72
N ASN A 211 25.84 -21.48 -6.79
CA ASN A 211 26.34 -21.46 -8.17
C ASN A 211 26.41 -20.03 -8.72
N ILE A 212 27.17 -19.16 -8.06
CA ILE A 212 27.34 -17.77 -8.50
C ILE A 212 28.24 -17.74 -9.74
N LYS A 213 27.75 -17.17 -10.85
CA LYS A 213 28.60 -16.93 -12.02
C LYS A 213 29.75 -15.98 -11.67
N PRO A 214 30.97 -16.18 -12.21
CA PRO A 214 32.15 -15.37 -11.83
C PRO A 214 31.95 -13.87 -12.02
N GLU A 215 31.16 -13.47 -13.02
CA GLU A 215 30.83 -12.08 -13.34
C GLU A 215 30.07 -11.36 -12.22
N PHE A 216 29.28 -12.07 -11.42
CA PHE A 216 28.50 -11.50 -10.31
C PHE A 216 29.12 -11.76 -8.93
N ALA A 217 30.17 -12.57 -8.85
CA ALA A 217 30.79 -12.98 -7.59
C ALA A 217 31.32 -11.81 -6.77
N GLN A 218 31.91 -10.80 -7.42
CA GLN A 218 32.43 -9.61 -6.72
C GLN A 218 31.30 -8.75 -6.13
N VAL A 219 30.22 -8.53 -6.89
CA VAL A 219 29.09 -7.71 -6.45
C VAL A 219 28.34 -8.40 -5.30
N LEU A 220 28.12 -9.71 -5.43
CA LEU A 220 27.43 -10.53 -4.44
C LEU A 220 28.29 -10.89 -3.22
N SER A 221 29.60 -10.65 -3.25
CA SER A 221 30.49 -10.96 -2.12
C SER A 221 30.14 -10.23 -0.82
N HIS A 222 29.43 -9.10 -0.92
CA HIS A 222 28.96 -8.31 0.22
C HIS A 222 27.54 -8.71 0.67
N CYS A 223 26.87 -9.62 -0.05
CA CYS A 223 25.52 -10.06 0.28
C CYS A 223 25.57 -11.30 1.17
N SER A 224 24.96 -11.22 2.36
CA SER A 224 24.87 -12.32 3.32
C SER A 224 23.45 -12.64 3.76
N SER A 225 22.50 -11.73 3.48
CA SER A 225 21.11 -11.83 3.88
C SER A 225 20.16 -11.48 2.73
N VAL A 226 18.88 -11.84 2.89
CA VAL A 226 17.80 -11.41 1.98
C VAL A 226 17.74 -9.87 1.88
N SER A 227 18.09 -9.17 2.97
CA SER A 227 18.12 -7.71 3.01
C SER A 227 19.19 -7.13 2.11
N ASP A 228 20.41 -7.67 2.17
CA ASP A 228 21.54 -7.18 1.37
C ASP A 228 21.27 -7.39 -0.13
N VAL A 229 20.71 -8.55 -0.48
CA VAL A 229 20.35 -8.88 -1.87
C VAL A 229 19.27 -7.94 -2.40
N LEU A 230 18.25 -7.64 -1.59
CA LEU A 230 17.20 -6.68 -1.97
C LEU A 230 17.77 -5.26 -2.13
N GLU A 231 18.62 -4.83 -1.20
CA GLU A 231 19.22 -3.50 -1.22
C GLU A 231 20.11 -3.30 -2.45
N LEU A 232 20.93 -4.31 -2.77
CA LEU A 232 21.75 -4.33 -3.97
C LEU A 232 20.87 -4.23 -5.22
N PHE A 233 19.86 -5.08 -5.35
CA PHE A 233 18.97 -5.11 -6.51
C PHE A 233 18.23 -3.78 -6.71
N VAL A 234 17.71 -3.19 -5.64
CA VAL A 234 17.04 -1.87 -5.70
C VAL A 234 18.02 -0.77 -6.09
N THR A 235 19.25 -0.80 -5.57
CA THR A 235 20.28 0.21 -5.88
C THR A 235 20.73 0.15 -7.33
N GLU A 236 20.86 -1.05 -7.91
CA GLU A 236 21.20 -1.21 -9.32
C GLU A 236 20.07 -0.73 -10.25
N LEU A 237 18.82 -1.04 -9.90
CA LEU A 237 17.67 -0.66 -10.73
C LEU A 237 17.31 0.81 -10.64
N PHE A 238 17.49 1.43 -9.47
CA PHE A 238 17.16 2.82 -9.25
C PHE A 238 18.30 3.61 -8.60
N PRO A 239 19.39 3.87 -9.33
CA PRO A 239 20.51 4.66 -8.82
C PRO A 239 20.04 6.04 -8.35
N GLY A 240 20.34 6.38 -7.10
CA GLY A 240 19.97 7.67 -6.51
C GLY A 240 18.55 7.73 -5.90
N THR A 241 17.80 6.62 -5.90
CA THR A 241 16.53 6.55 -5.18
C THR A 241 16.76 6.20 -3.71
N LEU A 242 16.13 6.96 -2.83
CA LEU A 242 16.08 6.61 -1.41
C LEU A 242 15.07 5.48 -1.17
N ASN A 243 15.50 4.39 -0.54
CA ASN A 243 14.62 3.28 -0.17
C ASN A 243 14.52 3.11 1.35
N ALA A 244 13.32 3.25 1.90
CA ALA A 244 13.02 3.03 3.32
C ALA A 244 12.28 1.71 3.55
N GLY A 245 12.73 0.67 2.84
CA GLY A 245 12.12 -0.65 2.81
C GLY A 245 12.50 -1.58 3.97
N CYS A 246 11.90 -2.76 4.01
CA CYS A 246 12.33 -3.83 4.93
C CYS A 246 12.07 -5.24 4.40
N VAL A 247 12.77 -6.21 5.02
CA VAL A 247 12.59 -7.64 4.77
C VAL A 247 11.98 -8.32 5.98
N VAL A 248 11.01 -9.21 5.74
CA VAL A 248 10.34 -10.03 6.76
C VAL A 248 10.28 -11.50 6.37
N THR A 249 10.82 -12.39 7.20
CA THR A 249 10.84 -13.83 6.88
C THR A 249 9.46 -14.48 6.91
N ALA A 250 8.53 -13.98 7.73
CA ALA A 250 7.17 -14.51 7.81
C ALA A 250 6.38 -14.27 6.50
N PRO A 251 5.84 -15.31 5.83
CA PRO A 251 5.13 -15.15 4.56
C PRO A 251 3.73 -14.56 4.76
N CYS A 252 3.12 -14.07 3.68
CA CYS A 252 1.74 -13.60 3.70
C CYS A 252 0.79 -14.80 3.67
N LYS A 253 -0.11 -14.92 4.66
CA LYS A 253 -1.04 -16.05 4.76
C LYS A 253 -2.24 -15.82 3.85
N VAL A 254 -2.54 -16.81 3.01
CA VAL A 254 -3.63 -16.76 2.01
C VAL A 254 -4.58 -17.96 2.15
N VAL A 255 -4.77 -18.40 3.40
CA VAL A 255 -5.79 -19.39 3.77
C VAL A 255 -7.19 -18.76 3.78
N THR A 256 -8.24 -19.59 3.88
CA THR A 256 -9.64 -19.14 4.01
C THR A 256 -9.75 -18.01 5.06
N PRO A 257 -10.41 -16.88 4.75
CA PRO A 257 -11.28 -16.63 3.59
C PRO A 257 -10.57 -15.96 2.39
N TYR A 258 -9.27 -16.13 2.17
CA TYR A 258 -8.61 -15.60 0.95
C TYR A 258 -9.03 -16.41 -0.30
N PRO A 259 -9.28 -15.77 -1.46
CA PRO A 259 -9.74 -16.47 -2.66
C PRO A 259 -8.64 -17.35 -3.27
N HIS A 260 -9.02 -18.50 -3.82
CA HIS A 260 -8.10 -19.39 -4.53
C HIS A 260 -7.85 -18.90 -5.96
N ILE A 261 -7.07 -17.82 -6.09
CA ILE A 261 -6.78 -17.14 -7.36
C ILE A 261 -5.40 -17.46 -7.94
N PHE A 262 -4.53 -18.15 -7.19
CA PHE A 262 -3.18 -18.43 -7.66
C PHE A 262 -3.17 -19.51 -8.74
N THR A 263 -2.31 -19.30 -9.73
CA THR A 263 -2.12 -20.20 -10.87
C THR A 263 -1.70 -21.61 -10.43
N PRO A 264 -1.93 -22.65 -11.25
CA PRO A 264 -1.60 -24.03 -10.89
C PRO A 264 -0.10 -24.30 -10.70
N ASN A 265 0.79 -23.49 -11.29
CA ASN A 265 2.25 -23.56 -11.09
C ASN A 265 2.71 -22.97 -9.74
N ILE A 266 1.81 -22.44 -8.92
CA ILE A 266 2.13 -22.03 -7.55
C ILE A 266 1.85 -23.20 -6.61
N ASN A 267 2.89 -23.69 -5.94
CA ASN A 267 2.80 -24.80 -4.99
C ASN A 267 2.07 -24.37 -3.69
N SER A 268 1.82 -25.30 -2.77
CA SER A 268 1.10 -24.99 -1.52
C SER A 268 1.82 -24.01 -0.60
N GLY A 269 3.14 -23.85 -0.76
CA GLY A 269 3.98 -22.90 -0.03
C GLY A 269 4.07 -21.52 -0.69
N GLY A 270 3.47 -21.35 -1.88
CA GLY A 270 3.44 -20.07 -2.60
C GLY A 270 4.62 -19.83 -3.54
N LEU A 271 5.46 -20.84 -3.78
CA LEU A 271 6.61 -20.77 -4.68
C LEU A 271 6.22 -21.22 -6.09
N VAL A 272 6.93 -20.71 -7.09
CA VAL A 272 6.80 -21.11 -8.49
C VAL A 272 7.45 -22.47 -8.66
N SER A 273 6.66 -23.46 -9.09
CA SER A 273 7.11 -24.82 -9.36
C SER A 273 6.90 -25.17 -10.84
N THR A 274 7.77 -26.04 -11.34
CA THR A 274 7.60 -26.66 -12.67
C THR A 274 6.48 -27.70 -12.66
N MET A 275 6.17 -28.25 -11.49
CA MET A 275 5.11 -29.22 -11.29
C MET A 275 3.80 -28.53 -10.95
N LEU A 276 2.73 -28.87 -11.67
CA LEU A 276 1.41 -28.30 -11.39
C LEU A 276 0.87 -28.86 -10.06
N ARG A 277 0.37 -27.95 -9.22
CA ARG A 277 -0.33 -28.28 -7.97
C ARG A 277 -1.52 -29.17 -8.26
N THR A 278 -1.75 -30.15 -7.38
CA THR A 278 -2.89 -31.06 -7.52
C THR A 278 -4.22 -30.28 -7.52
N PRO A 279 -5.21 -30.72 -8.31
CA PRO A 279 -6.52 -30.07 -8.30
C PRO A 279 -7.08 -30.00 -6.88
N MET A 280 -7.69 -28.87 -6.51
CA MET A 280 -8.28 -28.59 -5.20
C MET A 280 -7.32 -28.42 -4.01
N GLN A 281 -6.03 -28.77 -4.12
CA GLN A 281 -5.05 -28.41 -3.10
C GLN A 281 -4.92 -26.89 -3.10
N GLY A 282 -5.07 -26.20 -1.97
CA GLY A 282 -4.94 -24.73 -1.86
C GLY A 282 -3.49 -24.24 -1.76
N VAL A 283 -3.33 -22.91 -1.76
CA VAL A 283 -2.08 -22.23 -1.38
C VAL A 283 -2.27 -21.69 0.04
N ASN A 284 -1.34 -21.97 0.95
CA ASN A 284 -1.47 -21.59 2.36
C ASN A 284 -0.84 -20.23 2.67
N SER A 285 0.30 -19.96 2.02
CA SER A 285 1.07 -18.74 2.19
C SER A 285 1.78 -18.40 0.89
N ILE A 286 2.18 -17.14 0.73
CA ILE A 286 2.93 -16.66 -0.42
C ILE A 286 4.03 -15.69 0.01
N PRO A 287 5.17 -15.65 -0.72
CA PRO A 287 6.07 -14.52 -0.68
C PRO A 287 5.40 -13.33 -1.41
N VAL A 288 5.60 -12.12 -0.88
CA VAL A 288 5.02 -10.89 -1.44
C VAL A 288 6.09 -9.82 -1.45
N MET A 289 6.14 -9.07 -2.54
CA MET A 289 6.94 -7.85 -2.63
C MET A 289 6.00 -6.70 -2.93
N SER A 290 6.09 -5.61 -2.19
CA SER A 290 5.33 -4.39 -2.48
C SER A 290 6.23 -3.18 -2.41
N CYS A 291 5.87 -2.12 -3.11
CA CYS A 291 6.61 -0.88 -3.07
C CYS A 291 5.67 0.31 -3.10
N ILE A 292 5.80 1.20 -2.12
CA ILE A 292 5.23 2.55 -2.23
C ILE A 292 6.27 3.42 -2.94
N GLN A 293 5.86 4.22 -3.91
CA GLN A 293 6.76 5.05 -4.72
C GLN A 293 6.22 6.48 -4.86
N SER A 294 7.13 7.46 -4.85
CA SER A 294 6.85 8.84 -5.27
C SER A 294 7.52 9.04 -6.62
N THR A 295 6.72 9.26 -7.66
CA THR A 295 7.17 9.32 -9.06
C THR A 295 6.45 10.44 -9.80
N LYS A 296 6.98 10.87 -10.95
CA LYS A 296 6.32 11.86 -11.82
C LYS A 296 4.93 11.42 -12.28
N GLU A 297 4.71 10.12 -12.45
CA GLU A 297 3.41 9.52 -12.78
C GLU A 297 2.37 9.75 -11.67
N SER A 298 2.79 9.89 -10.41
CA SER A 298 1.88 10.25 -9.32
C SER A 298 1.31 11.66 -9.52
N GLY A 299 2.11 12.59 -10.04
CA GLY A 299 1.65 13.91 -10.48
C GLY A 299 0.68 13.83 -11.64
N LYS A 300 1.04 13.10 -12.70
CA LYS A 300 0.16 12.89 -13.87
C LYS A 300 -1.22 12.35 -13.46
N MET A 301 -1.27 11.39 -12.54
CA MET A 301 -2.52 10.86 -11.99
C MET A 301 -3.38 11.93 -11.33
N VAL A 302 -2.78 12.88 -10.61
CA VAL A 302 -3.47 14.04 -10.00
C VAL A 302 -3.90 15.04 -11.07
N GLY A 303 -3.05 15.32 -12.05
CA GLY A 303 -3.38 16.18 -13.19
C GLY A 303 -4.57 15.65 -13.99
N GLU A 304 -4.64 14.33 -14.22
CA GLU A 304 -5.80 13.70 -14.86
C GLU A 304 -7.07 13.82 -14.01
N LEU A 305 -6.98 13.68 -12.68
CA LEU A 305 -8.11 13.91 -11.78
C LEU A 305 -8.60 15.36 -11.92
N TYR A 306 -7.70 16.33 -11.93
CA TYR A 306 -8.02 17.73 -12.14
C TYR A 306 -8.73 17.96 -13.48
N GLU A 307 -8.21 17.42 -14.58
CA GLU A 307 -8.82 17.55 -15.90
C GLU A 307 -10.23 16.95 -15.98
N GLU A 308 -10.48 15.81 -15.33
CA GLU A 308 -11.84 15.24 -15.25
C GLU A 308 -12.75 16.04 -14.32
N ALA A 309 -12.27 16.45 -13.16
CA ALA A 309 -13.05 17.21 -12.18
C ALA A 309 -13.45 18.59 -12.72
N LYS A 310 -12.59 19.24 -13.49
CA LYS A 310 -12.84 20.54 -14.15
C LYS A 310 -14.02 20.52 -15.13
N LYS A 311 -14.34 19.35 -15.71
CA LYS A 311 -15.47 19.19 -16.64
C LYS A 311 -16.83 19.14 -15.92
N ILE A 312 -16.83 18.96 -14.60
CA ILE A 312 -18.06 18.80 -13.81
C ILE A 312 -18.72 20.16 -13.62
N ASN A 313 -19.96 20.29 -14.11
CA ASN A 313 -20.78 21.46 -13.83
C ASN A 313 -21.52 21.27 -12.49
N ILE A 314 -20.95 21.76 -11.40
CA ILE A 314 -21.48 21.64 -10.03
C ILE A 314 -22.90 22.20 -9.88
N LYS A 315 -23.30 23.18 -10.70
CA LYS A 315 -24.66 23.78 -10.67
C LYS A 315 -25.75 22.78 -11.01
N ARG A 316 -25.42 21.70 -11.73
CA ARG A 316 -26.35 20.63 -12.06
C ARG A 316 -26.60 19.68 -10.88
N PHE A 317 -25.77 19.74 -9.84
CA PHE A 317 -25.86 18.86 -8.68
C PHE A 317 -26.39 19.61 -7.46
N HIS A 318 -27.68 19.98 -7.52
CA HIS A 318 -28.36 20.75 -6.48
C HIS A 318 -28.23 20.16 -5.06
N ARG A 319 -28.04 18.84 -4.93
CA ARG A 319 -27.83 18.18 -3.63
C ARG A 319 -26.54 18.64 -2.94
N PHE A 320 -25.45 18.83 -3.68
CA PHE A 320 -24.18 19.29 -3.09
C PHE A 320 -24.28 20.74 -2.63
N LEU A 321 -24.93 21.60 -3.42
CA LEU A 321 -25.19 22.99 -3.03
C LEU A 321 -26.10 23.07 -1.79
N SER A 322 -27.12 22.22 -1.72
CA SER A 322 -28.03 22.16 -0.56
C SER A 322 -27.37 21.65 0.73
N THR A 323 -26.25 20.95 0.62
CA THR A 323 -25.45 20.48 1.77
C THR A 323 -24.36 21.46 2.19
N GLY A 324 -24.29 22.64 1.55
CA GLY A 324 -23.36 23.72 1.92
C GLY A 324 -22.07 23.79 1.09
N LEU A 325 -21.92 23.00 0.02
CA LEU A 325 -20.76 23.15 -0.87
C LEU A 325 -20.91 24.42 -1.71
N GLU A 326 -19.96 25.33 -1.59
CA GLU A 326 -19.95 26.57 -2.37
C GLU A 326 -19.21 26.39 -3.70
N GLU A 327 -19.63 27.13 -4.74
CA GLU A 327 -18.99 27.06 -6.07
C GLU A 327 -17.53 27.51 -6.02
N ASP A 328 -17.23 28.50 -5.18
CA ASP A 328 -15.88 29.05 -5.06
C ASP A 328 -14.94 28.10 -4.30
N GLU A 329 -15.44 27.39 -3.28
CA GLU A 329 -14.71 26.32 -2.58
C GLU A 329 -14.34 25.16 -3.53
N PHE A 330 -15.27 24.79 -4.43
CA PHE A 330 -14.99 23.79 -5.46
C PHE A 330 -13.90 24.24 -6.44
N LYS A 331 -13.94 25.51 -6.90
CA LYS A 331 -12.89 26.08 -7.77
C LYS A 331 -11.54 26.16 -7.06
N GLU A 332 -11.54 26.53 -5.79
CA GLU A 332 -10.33 26.57 -4.97
C GLU A 332 -9.70 25.18 -4.83
N THR A 333 -10.52 24.16 -4.57
CA THR A 333 -10.07 22.76 -4.50
C THR A 333 -9.49 22.29 -5.85
N LEU A 334 -10.08 22.70 -6.98
CA LEU A 334 -9.52 22.40 -8.30
C LEU A 334 -8.14 23.05 -8.52
N ASN A 335 -7.97 24.31 -8.13
CA ASN A 335 -6.68 24.98 -8.22
C ASN A 335 -5.62 24.29 -7.34
N GLU A 336 -6.02 23.82 -6.17
CA GLU A 336 -5.12 23.07 -5.29
C GLU A 336 -4.69 21.73 -5.87
N LEU A 337 -5.59 21.01 -6.57
CA LEU A 337 -5.23 19.79 -7.29
C LEU A 337 -4.26 20.07 -8.44
N ALA A 338 -4.45 21.18 -9.17
CA ALA A 338 -3.51 21.60 -10.20
C ALA A 338 -2.12 21.90 -9.61
N ASN A 339 -2.05 22.72 -8.56
CA ASN A 339 -0.79 23.02 -7.87
C ASN A 339 -0.12 21.75 -7.31
N LEU A 340 -0.90 20.81 -6.77
CA LEU A 340 -0.37 19.54 -6.27
C LEU A 340 0.22 18.69 -7.40
N SER A 341 -0.36 18.71 -8.60
CA SER A 341 0.19 18.04 -9.78
C SER A 341 1.54 18.64 -10.19
N GLU A 342 1.67 19.96 -10.16
CA GLU A 342 2.89 20.68 -10.55
C GLU A 342 4.10 20.36 -9.64
N ASN A 343 3.86 20.02 -8.36
CA ASN A 343 4.90 19.57 -7.42
C ASN A 343 5.65 18.29 -7.87
N TYR A 344 5.23 17.66 -8.96
CA TYR A 344 5.79 16.44 -9.53
C TYR A 344 6.43 16.64 -10.91
N ASP A 345 6.45 17.85 -11.45
CA ASP A 345 6.97 18.09 -12.80
C ASP A 345 8.50 18.15 -12.87
N ASP A 346 9.17 18.40 -11.74
CA ASP A 346 10.63 18.53 -11.60
C ASP A 346 11.28 17.40 -10.75
#